data_AF-A0A437LZ48-F1
#
_entry.id   AF-A0A437LZ48-F1
#
_cell.length_a   1.000
_cell.length_b   1.000
_cell.length_c   1.000
_cell.angle_alpha   90.00
_cell.angle_beta   90.00
_cell.angle_gamma   90.00
#
_symmetry.space_group_name_H-M   'P 1'
#
loop_
_entity.id
_entity.type
_entity.pdbx_description
1 polymer ?
#
loop_
_entity_poly.entity_id
_entity_poly.type
_entity_poly.pdbx_seq_one_letter_code
_entity_poly.pdbx_strand_id
1 'polypeptide(L)'
;MTSPPPAARALLARLRSLVEAEQRDTLAALDWIENRPAGSDDDASATIAALRAENAALRARLNATHQHAEYEMWFQQALGTKLATPNTWPFTTFAQGTPWCDKVVYGMQDGEFLYAEHLIQELDAQGIEGDIVEFGTYGGTWMEMLARVVEKQANGRTLWGFDSFEGLPEPDTAKDGTIWHKGQYAATLEDVSAQLRVQDRPFLKLVKGWFCDTLPVEPAASVRKIAYARIDGDLYSSCVDCLAYLKDRLVDGAILVFDDWQFSINHGETLAFREFQAANPQFRFEFLGMNMWAHLYLRVHRR
;
A
#
# COMPACT_ATOMS: atom_id res chain seq x y z
N MET A 1 -44.63 9.90 11.34
CA MET A 1 -44.33 10.07 12.77
C MET A 1 -45.32 11.06 13.35
N THR A 2 -46.14 10.61 14.30
CA THR A 2 -46.51 11.42 15.46
C THR A 2 -45.36 12.36 15.80
N SER A 3 -45.66 13.59 16.22
CA SER A 3 -44.63 14.38 16.91
C SER A 3 -43.90 13.43 17.86
N PRO A 4 -42.57 13.20 17.72
CA PRO A 4 -41.87 12.22 18.54
C PRO A 4 -42.39 12.45 19.95
N PRO A 5 -43.04 11.44 20.56
CA PRO A 5 -43.88 11.65 21.73
C PRO A 5 -43.11 12.58 22.64
N PRO A 6 -43.66 13.71 23.12
CA PRO A 6 -42.91 14.90 23.53
C PRO A 6 -41.55 14.67 24.25
N ALA A 7 -41.45 13.58 25.03
CA ALA A 7 -40.22 12.94 25.49
C ALA A 7 -39.07 12.74 24.45
N ALA A 8 -39.31 12.14 23.29
CA ALA A 8 -38.32 11.89 22.22
C ALA A 8 -37.82 13.18 21.56
N ARG A 9 -38.63 14.24 21.58
CA ARG A 9 -38.28 15.56 21.05
C ARG A 9 -37.37 16.33 21.99
N ALA A 10 -37.62 16.23 23.30
CA ALA A 10 -36.74 16.77 24.34
C ALA A 10 -35.39 16.02 24.40
N LEU A 11 -35.36 14.73 24.06
CA LEU A 11 -34.15 13.90 24.08
C LEU A 11 -33.23 14.14 22.87
N LEU A 12 -33.78 14.32 21.68
CA LEU A 12 -33.03 14.69 20.46
C LEU A 12 -32.38 16.07 20.57
N ALA A 13 -33.05 17.02 21.22
CA ALA A 13 -32.47 18.34 21.47
C ALA A 13 -31.28 18.29 22.45
N ARG A 14 -31.37 17.42 23.47
CA ARG A 14 -30.33 17.21 24.49
C ARG A 14 -29.11 16.44 23.96
N LEU A 15 -29.30 15.47 23.05
CA LEU A 15 -28.22 14.77 22.35
C LEU A 15 -27.46 15.70 21.39
N ARG A 16 -28.17 16.62 20.74
CA ARG A 16 -27.57 17.65 19.88
C ARG A 16 -26.66 18.60 20.67
N SER A 17 -27.08 19.05 21.85
CA SER A 17 -26.28 19.97 22.68
C SER A 17 -25.06 19.33 23.36
N LEU A 18 -25.05 18.01 23.56
CA LEU A 18 -23.93 17.29 24.20
C LEU A 18 -22.88 16.83 23.17
N VAL A 19 -23.31 16.54 21.94
CA VAL A 19 -22.44 16.20 20.79
C VAL A 19 -21.63 17.39 20.30
N GLU A 20 -22.18 18.60 20.47
CA GLU A 20 -21.49 19.85 20.16
C GLU A 20 -20.40 20.21 21.18
N ALA A 21 -20.29 19.52 22.33
CA ALA A 21 -19.42 19.89 23.44
C ALA A 21 -18.14 19.05 23.65
N GLU A 22 -18.13 17.69 23.62
CA GLU A 22 -16.98 16.99 24.26
C GLU A 22 -16.65 15.49 23.94
N GLN A 23 -16.81 14.98 22.71
CA GLN A 23 -16.18 13.70 22.25
C GLN A 23 -16.03 12.52 23.27
N ARG A 24 -17.10 11.91 23.80
CA ARG A 24 -17.15 10.49 24.27
C ARG A 24 -18.57 10.07 24.73
N ASP A 25 -18.81 8.75 24.73
CA ASP A 25 -20.02 8.01 25.20
C ASP A 25 -21.28 7.96 24.33
N THR A 26 -21.09 7.88 23.01
CA THR A 26 -22.17 7.62 22.04
C THR A 26 -22.68 6.17 22.06
N LEU A 27 -21.87 5.20 22.48
CA LEU A 27 -22.14 3.77 22.25
C LEU A 27 -23.36 3.25 23.03
N ALA A 28 -23.55 3.64 24.30
CA ALA A 28 -24.65 3.13 25.13
C ALA A 28 -26.04 3.66 24.73
N ALA A 29 -26.14 4.90 24.23
CA ALA A 29 -27.39 5.47 23.72
C ALA A 29 -27.81 4.83 22.38
N LEU A 30 -26.83 4.36 21.61
CA LEU A 30 -27.03 3.67 20.34
C LEU A 30 -27.39 2.20 20.54
N ASP A 31 -26.73 1.52 21.48
CA ASP A 31 -27.11 0.17 21.91
C ASP A 31 -28.56 0.11 22.40
N TRP A 32 -29.05 1.18 23.05
CA TRP A 32 -30.45 1.26 23.48
C TRP A 32 -31.45 1.37 22.30
N ILE A 33 -31.07 2.05 21.20
CA ILE A 33 -31.89 2.15 19.97
C ILE A 33 -31.86 0.84 19.18
N GLU A 34 -30.71 0.16 19.14
CA GLU A 34 -30.55 -1.15 18.50
C GLU A 34 -31.32 -2.26 19.23
N ASN A 35 -31.39 -2.22 20.56
CA ASN A 35 -32.00 -3.28 21.36
C ASN A 35 -33.46 -3.00 21.79
N ARG A 36 -34.10 -1.95 21.27
CA ARG A 36 -35.51 -1.64 21.58
C ARG A 36 -36.44 -2.68 20.91
N PRO A 37 -37.37 -3.33 21.65
CA PRO A 37 -38.34 -4.24 21.06
C PRO A 37 -39.26 -3.49 20.08
N ALA A 38 -39.58 -4.10 18.95
CA ALA A 38 -40.52 -3.56 17.98
C ALA A 38 -41.90 -3.39 18.64
N GLY A 39 -42.30 -2.14 18.91
CA GLY A 39 -43.66 -1.81 19.32
C GLY A 39 -44.59 -1.76 18.11
N SER A 40 -45.85 -2.10 18.30
CA SER A 40 -46.90 -2.31 17.27
C SER A 40 -47.37 -1.06 16.51
N ASP A 41 -46.62 0.04 16.51
CA ASP A 41 -46.94 1.26 15.76
C ASP A 41 -46.02 1.36 14.53
N ASP A 42 -46.58 1.09 13.35
CA ASP A 42 -45.89 1.06 12.04
C ASP A 42 -45.08 2.34 11.76
N ASP A 43 -45.55 3.48 12.26
CA ASP A 43 -44.97 4.81 12.03
C ASP A 43 -43.69 5.07 12.84
N ALA A 44 -43.45 4.31 13.92
CA ALA A 44 -42.21 4.37 14.70
C ALA A 44 -41.14 3.42 14.15
N SER A 45 -41.55 2.34 13.49
CA SER A 45 -40.66 1.29 12.98
C SER A 45 -39.77 1.78 11.83
N ALA A 46 -40.35 2.54 10.88
CA ALA A 46 -39.60 3.15 9.77
C ALA A 46 -38.57 4.17 10.25
N THR A 47 -38.91 4.98 11.26
CA THR A 47 -37.98 5.93 11.89
C THR A 47 -36.82 5.22 12.57
N ILE A 48 -37.10 4.16 13.33
CA ILE A 48 -36.07 3.40 14.03
C ILE A 48 -35.10 2.75 13.03
N ALA A 49 -35.61 2.21 11.92
CA ALA A 49 -34.78 1.68 10.84
C ALA A 49 -33.89 2.75 10.20
N ALA A 50 -34.44 3.94 9.91
CA ALA A 50 -33.68 5.06 9.38
C ALA A 50 -32.57 5.53 10.34
N LEU A 51 -32.89 5.65 11.64
CA LEU A 51 -31.92 6.02 12.69
C LEU A 51 -30.80 4.98 12.84
N ARG A 52 -31.10 3.68 12.70
CA ARG A 52 -30.08 2.61 12.70
C ARG A 52 -29.16 2.71 11.48
N ALA A 53 -29.72 2.95 10.30
CA ALA A 53 -28.92 3.13 9.07
C ALA A 53 -28.02 4.38 9.16
N GLU A 54 -28.54 5.50 9.65
CA GLU A 54 -27.76 6.72 9.87
C GLU A 54 -26.66 6.50 10.92
N ASN A 55 -26.97 5.75 11.99
CA ASN A 55 -25.98 5.44 12.99
C ASN A 55 -24.85 4.55 12.49
N ALA A 56 -25.19 3.49 11.74
CA ALA A 56 -24.21 2.63 11.10
C ALA A 56 -23.29 3.44 10.17
N ALA A 57 -23.87 4.38 9.39
CA ALA A 57 -23.10 5.28 8.53
C ALA A 57 -22.18 6.23 9.33
N LEU A 58 -22.65 6.78 10.46
CA LEU A 58 -21.82 7.62 11.33
C LEU A 58 -20.68 6.83 12.00
N ARG A 59 -20.95 5.61 12.45
CA ARG A 59 -19.91 4.71 13.00
C ARG A 59 -18.88 4.35 11.94
N ALA A 60 -19.30 4.04 10.71
CA ALA A 60 -18.39 3.78 9.60
C ALA A 60 -17.50 5.00 9.30
N ARG A 61 -18.07 6.21 9.26
CA ARG A 61 -17.31 7.46 9.05
C ARG A 61 -16.33 7.75 10.20
N LEU A 62 -16.76 7.53 11.44
CA LEU A 62 -15.94 7.76 12.62
C LEU A 62 -14.77 6.75 12.67
N ASN A 63 -15.04 5.47 12.41
CA ASN A 63 -14.01 4.44 12.31
C ASN A 63 -12.99 4.73 11.21
N ALA A 64 -13.44 5.17 10.03
CA ALA A 64 -12.54 5.60 8.96
C ALA A 64 -11.65 6.78 9.39
N THR A 65 -12.22 7.76 10.11
CA THR A 65 -11.45 8.89 10.65
C THR A 65 -10.43 8.47 11.71
N HIS A 66 -10.79 7.54 12.60
CA HIS A 66 -9.86 7.00 13.60
C HIS A 66 -8.73 6.19 12.99
N GLN A 67 -9.01 5.36 11.98
CA GLN A 67 -7.98 4.63 11.26
C GLN A 67 -6.97 5.58 10.59
N HIS A 68 -7.44 6.70 10.03
CA HIS A 68 -6.54 7.72 9.48
C HIS A 68 -5.67 8.37 10.57
N ALA A 69 -6.25 8.71 11.73
CA ALA A 69 -5.48 9.29 12.83
C ALA A 69 -4.43 8.33 13.39
N GLU A 70 -4.77 7.04 13.56
CA GLU A 70 -3.84 6.01 13.99
C GLU A 70 -2.70 5.81 12.98
N TYR A 71 -3.03 5.77 11.69
CA TYR A 71 -2.04 5.70 10.62
C TYR A 71 -1.13 6.93 10.60
N GLU A 72 -1.68 8.14 10.62
CA GLU A 72 -0.89 9.39 10.62
C GLU A 72 0.08 9.43 11.81
N MET A 73 -0.41 9.06 13.00
CA MET A 73 0.40 9.00 14.21
C MET A 73 1.52 7.95 14.09
N TRP A 74 1.19 6.74 13.66
CA TRP A 74 2.19 5.69 13.48
C TRP A 74 3.22 6.08 12.42
N PHE A 75 2.81 6.62 11.27
CA PHE A 75 3.70 7.02 10.18
C PHE A 75 4.70 8.09 10.66
N GLN A 76 4.23 9.08 11.41
CA GLN A 76 5.09 10.09 12.02
C GLN A 76 6.10 9.51 13.00
N GLN A 77 5.71 8.52 13.80
CA GLN A 77 6.62 7.84 14.72
C GLN A 77 7.64 6.95 13.99
N ALA A 78 7.18 6.23 12.98
CA ALA A 78 7.97 5.26 12.22
C ALA A 78 9.01 5.93 11.32
N LEU A 79 8.65 7.05 10.69
CA LEU A 79 9.42 7.69 9.62
C LEU A 79 9.81 9.14 9.92
N GLY A 80 9.43 9.68 11.08
CA GLY A 80 9.82 11.01 11.55
C GLY A 80 9.17 12.18 10.81
N THR A 81 8.18 11.91 9.94
CA THR A 81 7.51 12.92 9.12
C THR A 81 6.00 12.72 9.13
N LYS A 82 5.23 13.82 9.04
CA LYS A 82 3.78 13.73 8.94
C LYS A 82 3.37 13.64 7.48
N LEU A 83 2.72 12.55 7.11
CA LEU A 83 2.11 12.37 5.81
C LEU A 83 0.59 12.46 5.95
N ALA A 84 -0.06 13.29 5.12
CA ALA A 84 -1.52 13.36 5.09
C ALA A 84 -2.07 12.23 4.20
N THR A 85 -3.06 11.49 4.70
CA THR A 85 -3.79 10.52 3.87
C THR A 85 -4.50 11.29 2.74
N PRO A 86 -4.26 10.93 1.47
CA PRO A 86 -4.93 11.59 0.36
C PRO A 86 -6.44 11.29 0.40
N ASN A 87 -7.28 12.34 0.31
CA ASN A 87 -8.74 12.21 0.37
C ASN A 87 -9.38 11.80 -0.99
N THR A 88 -8.62 11.75 -2.08
CA THR A 88 -9.09 11.40 -3.44
C THR A 88 -7.99 10.73 -4.27
N TRP A 89 -8.35 9.77 -5.12
CA TRP A 89 -7.43 9.01 -5.96
C TRP A 89 -8.00 8.68 -7.37
N PRO A 90 -7.22 8.79 -8.46
CA PRO A 90 -6.07 9.70 -8.63
C PRO A 90 -6.51 11.17 -8.53
N PHE A 91 -5.59 12.09 -8.24
CA PHE A 91 -5.89 13.54 -8.18
C PHE A 91 -6.07 14.15 -9.58
N THR A 92 -7.05 13.70 -10.34
CA THR A 92 -7.41 14.30 -11.63
C THR A 92 -8.92 14.35 -11.83
N THR A 93 -9.39 15.41 -12.48
CA THR A 93 -10.79 15.56 -12.89
C THR A 93 -11.08 14.90 -14.24
N PHE A 94 -10.05 14.42 -14.95
CA PHE A 94 -10.21 13.76 -16.25
C PHE A 94 -10.58 12.29 -16.06
N ALA A 95 -11.58 11.82 -16.83
CA ALA A 95 -11.97 10.41 -16.82
C ALA A 95 -10.85 9.51 -17.38
N GLN A 96 -10.72 8.30 -16.82
CA GLN A 96 -9.76 7.29 -17.26
C GLN A 96 -9.99 6.90 -18.73
N GLY A 97 -8.91 6.64 -19.48
CA GLY A 97 -8.95 6.31 -20.91
C GLY A 97 -9.18 7.51 -21.83
N THR A 98 -9.14 8.74 -21.30
CA THR A 98 -9.10 9.95 -22.13
C THR A 98 -7.66 10.38 -22.37
N PRO A 99 -7.33 10.99 -23.54
CA PRO A 99 -5.97 11.45 -23.82
C PRO A 99 -5.42 12.46 -22.80
N TRP A 100 -6.29 13.12 -22.02
CA TRP A 100 -5.89 14.05 -20.96
C TRP A 100 -5.53 13.32 -19.68
N CYS A 101 -6.32 12.32 -19.28
CA CYS A 101 -5.97 11.45 -18.16
C CYS A 101 -4.68 10.68 -18.46
N ASP A 102 -4.54 10.16 -19.67
CA ASP A 102 -3.34 9.43 -20.10
C ASP A 102 -2.08 10.32 -20.00
N LYS A 103 -2.13 11.58 -20.45
CA LYS A 103 -1.00 12.51 -20.30
C LYS A 103 -0.63 12.79 -18.84
N VAL A 104 -1.63 12.89 -17.97
CA VAL A 104 -1.44 13.10 -16.54
C VAL A 104 -0.77 11.87 -15.93
N VAL A 105 -1.27 10.67 -16.23
CA VAL A 105 -0.70 9.38 -15.81
C VAL A 105 0.73 9.22 -16.32
N TYR A 106 0.98 9.37 -17.62
CA TYR A 106 2.33 9.20 -18.19
C TYR A 106 3.31 10.25 -17.67
N GLY A 107 2.90 11.50 -17.49
CA GLY A 107 3.77 12.52 -16.90
C GLY A 107 4.17 12.20 -15.46
N MET A 108 3.29 11.55 -14.69
CA MET A 108 3.62 11.06 -13.35
C MET A 108 4.58 9.88 -13.41
N GLN A 109 4.34 8.94 -14.33
CA GLN A 109 5.21 7.79 -14.55
C GLN A 109 6.64 8.24 -14.89
N ASP A 110 6.76 9.14 -15.85
CA ASP A 110 8.04 9.71 -16.28
C ASP A 110 8.75 10.42 -15.11
N GLY A 111 8.00 11.17 -14.31
CA GLY A 111 8.53 11.82 -13.11
C GLY A 111 9.07 10.82 -12.09
N GLU A 112 8.37 9.72 -11.86
CA GLU A 112 8.82 8.67 -10.96
C GLU A 112 10.03 7.91 -11.51
N PHE A 113 10.05 7.62 -12.81
CA PHE A 113 11.22 7.04 -13.47
C PHE A 113 12.47 7.90 -13.29
N LEU A 114 12.35 9.22 -13.47
CA LEU A 114 13.44 10.16 -13.24
C LEU A 114 13.89 10.16 -11.78
N TYR A 115 12.94 10.03 -10.83
CA TYR A 115 13.26 9.97 -9.41
C TYR A 115 14.01 8.67 -9.05
N ALA A 116 13.54 7.53 -9.52
CA ALA A 116 14.23 6.25 -9.32
C ALA A 116 15.62 6.23 -9.98
N GLU A 117 15.75 6.77 -11.19
CA GLU A 117 17.05 6.96 -11.85
C GLU A 117 17.99 7.80 -10.99
N HIS A 118 17.51 8.94 -10.47
CA HIS A 118 18.31 9.80 -9.60
C HIS A 118 18.79 9.08 -8.34
N LEU A 119 17.92 8.29 -7.69
CA LEU A 119 18.29 7.53 -6.51
C LEU A 119 19.35 6.46 -6.83
N ILE A 120 19.27 5.78 -7.97
CA ILE A 120 20.29 4.80 -8.39
C ILE A 120 21.62 5.50 -8.69
N GLN A 121 21.60 6.65 -9.37
CA GLN A 121 22.81 7.47 -9.57
C GLN A 121 23.43 7.90 -8.25
N GLU A 122 22.61 8.21 -7.26
CA GLU A 122 23.09 8.59 -5.93
C GLU A 122 23.76 7.41 -5.20
N LEU A 123 23.18 6.20 -5.29
CA LEU A 123 23.82 4.97 -4.79
C LEU A 123 25.20 4.77 -5.41
N ASP A 124 25.30 4.94 -6.73
CA ASP A 124 26.56 4.83 -7.47
C ASP A 124 27.57 5.90 -7.03
N ALA A 125 27.13 7.16 -6.88
CA ALA A 125 27.98 8.26 -6.43
C ALA A 125 28.51 8.10 -4.99
N GLN A 126 27.76 7.41 -4.13
CA GLN A 126 28.13 7.09 -2.75
C GLN A 126 28.92 5.78 -2.61
N GLY A 127 29.11 5.02 -3.71
CA GLY A 127 29.80 3.73 -3.68
C GLY A 127 29.00 2.62 -2.99
N ILE A 128 27.67 2.72 -2.94
CA ILE A 128 26.79 1.72 -2.32
C ILE A 128 26.57 0.57 -3.30
N GLU A 129 27.36 -0.48 -3.17
CA GLU A 129 27.26 -1.68 -4.01
C GLU A 129 26.03 -2.55 -3.71
N GLY A 130 25.50 -3.23 -4.74
CA GLY A 130 24.44 -4.23 -4.59
C GLY A 130 23.58 -4.34 -5.85
N ASP A 131 22.86 -5.44 -5.95
CA ASP A 131 21.91 -5.68 -7.04
C ASP A 131 20.64 -4.83 -6.89
N ILE A 132 19.89 -4.76 -7.98
CA ILE A 132 18.56 -4.15 -8.07
C ILE A 132 17.55 -5.29 -8.16
N VAL A 133 16.48 -5.23 -7.36
CA VAL A 133 15.43 -6.25 -7.36
C VAL A 133 14.03 -5.64 -7.46
N GLU A 134 13.14 -6.33 -8.15
CA GLU A 134 11.71 -6.06 -8.25
C GLU A 134 10.95 -7.34 -7.94
N PHE A 135 9.97 -7.26 -7.03
CA PHE A 135 9.09 -8.36 -6.65
C PHE A 135 7.69 -8.07 -7.17
N GLY A 136 7.24 -8.84 -8.16
CA GLY A 136 6.06 -8.53 -8.97
C GLY A 136 6.47 -7.65 -10.14
N THR A 137 6.45 -8.22 -11.33
CA THR A 137 6.93 -7.61 -12.57
C THR A 137 5.81 -7.32 -13.55
N TYR A 138 4.69 -8.05 -13.45
CA TYR A 138 3.56 -7.99 -14.38
C TYR A 138 4.03 -7.98 -15.85
N GLY A 139 3.78 -6.90 -16.60
CA GLY A 139 4.19 -6.74 -17.99
C GLY A 139 5.65 -6.28 -18.19
N GLY A 140 6.42 -6.09 -17.11
CA GLY A 140 7.83 -5.71 -17.12
C GLY A 140 8.10 -4.23 -17.37
N THR A 141 7.11 -3.34 -17.21
CA THR A 141 7.30 -1.91 -17.51
C THR A 141 8.34 -1.26 -16.58
N TRP A 142 8.29 -1.54 -15.28
CA TRP A 142 9.26 -0.99 -14.32
C TRP A 142 10.64 -1.64 -14.49
N MET A 143 10.68 -2.96 -14.65
CA MET A 143 11.89 -3.70 -15.05
C MET A 143 12.58 -3.11 -16.30
N GLU A 144 11.85 -2.73 -17.35
CA GLU A 144 12.43 -2.10 -18.55
C GLU A 144 13.08 -0.76 -18.22
N MET A 145 12.46 0.05 -17.36
CA MET A 145 13.02 1.32 -16.92
C MET A 145 14.32 1.09 -16.12
N LEU A 146 14.29 0.19 -15.13
CA LEU A 146 15.47 -0.13 -14.33
C LEU A 146 16.61 -0.68 -15.21
N ALA A 147 16.28 -1.52 -16.20
CA ALA A 147 17.26 -2.03 -17.16
C ALA A 147 17.92 -0.91 -17.95
N ARG A 148 17.15 0.10 -18.40
CA ARG A 148 17.70 1.28 -19.09
C ARG A 148 18.62 2.10 -18.20
N VAL A 149 18.31 2.22 -16.91
CA VAL A 149 19.19 2.91 -15.95
C VAL A 149 20.51 2.17 -15.82
N VAL A 150 20.48 0.84 -15.66
CA VAL A 150 21.70 0.01 -15.59
C VAL A 150 22.53 0.13 -16.88
N GLU A 151 21.88 0.07 -18.05
CA GLU A 151 22.54 0.23 -19.36
C GLU A 151 23.18 1.61 -19.52
N LYS A 152 22.44 2.67 -19.16
CA LYS A 152 22.90 4.06 -19.29
C LYS A 152 24.07 4.36 -18.35
N GLN A 153 24.05 3.82 -17.13
CA GLN A 153 25.10 4.04 -16.14
C GLN A 153 26.29 3.09 -16.29
N ALA A 154 26.11 1.95 -16.96
CA ALA A 154 27.10 0.88 -17.04
C ALA A 154 27.68 0.50 -15.66
N ASN A 155 26.83 0.52 -14.63
CA ASN A 155 27.23 0.38 -13.22
C ASN A 155 27.49 -1.08 -12.78
N GLY A 156 27.27 -2.05 -13.67
CA GLY A 156 27.58 -3.46 -13.44
C GLY A 156 26.65 -4.17 -12.44
N ARG A 157 25.53 -3.55 -12.03
CA ARG A 157 24.54 -4.17 -11.14
C ARG A 157 23.74 -5.24 -11.89
N THR A 158 23.36 -6.31 -11.21
CA THR A 158 22.38 -7.27 -11.73
C THR A 158 20.98 -6.79 -11.41
N LEU A 159 20.06 -6.90 -12.38
CA LEU A 159 18.64 -6.61 -12.20
C LEU A 159 17.87 -7.93 -12.10
N TRP A 160 17.18 -8.16 -10.99
CA TRP A 160 16.38 -9.35 -10.75
C TRP A 160 14.89 -9.02 -10.71
N GLY A 161 14.11 -9.73 -11.51
CA GLY A 161 12.65 -9.73 -11.44
C GLY A 161 12.16 -11.07 -10.89
N PHE A 162 11.42 -11.03 -9.77
CA PHE A 162 10.78 -12.19 -9.18
C PHE A 162 9.28 -12.10 -9.44
N ASP A 163 8.66 -13.13 -10.01
CA ASP A 163 7.22 -13.13 -10.32
C ASP A 163 6.69 -14.56 -10.45
N SER A 164 5.41 -14.77 -10.14
CA SER A 164 4.73 -16.04 -10.42
C SER A 164 4.57 -16.26 -11.92
N PHE A 165 4.43 -15.19 -12.70
CA PHE A 165 3.97 -15.16 -14.09
C PHE A 165 2.60 -15.83 -14.28
N GLU A 166 1.82 -15.86 -13.21
CA GLU A 166 0.51 -16.52 -13.10
C GLU A 166 -0.53 -15.58 -12.43
N GLY A 167 -0.11 -14.35 -12.12
CA GLY A 167 -0.91 -13.34 -11.41
C GLY A 167 -0.91 -13.54 -9.90
N LEU A 168 -1.75 -12.77 -9.22
CA LEU A 168 -1.86 -12.76 -7.77
C LEU A 168 -2.34 -14.12 -7.21
N PRO A 169 -1.81 -14.55 -6.05
CA PRO A 169 -2.40 -15.66 -5.30
C PRO A 169 -3.74 -15.23 -4.68
N GLU A 170 -4.39 -16.12 -3.93
CA GLU A 170 -5.64 -15.79 -3.24
C GLU A 170 -5.41 -14.72 -2.16
N PRO A 171 -6.12 -13.57 -2.18
CA PRO A 171 -5.99 -12.54 -1.15
C PRO A 171 -6.55 -12.99 0.21
N ASP A 172 -5.95 -12.51 1.30
CA ASP A 172 -6.49 -12.64 2.66
C ASP A 172 -7.49 -11.52 2.91
N THR A 173 -8.79 -11.85 2.93
CA THR A 173 -9.89 -10.88 3.14
C THR A 173 -9.79 -10.05 4.43
N ALA A 174 -9.01 -10.50 5.43
CA ALA A 174 -8.84 -9.79 6.69
C ALA A 174 -7.63 -8.85 6.69
N LYS A 175 -6.69 -9.03 5.75
CA LYS A 175 -5.42 -8.30 5.71
C LYS A 175 -5.21 -7.56 4.40
N ASP A 176 -5.92 -7.90 3.34
CA ASP A 176 -5.74 -7.31 2.02
C ASP A 176 -6.90 -6.39 1.65
N GLY A 177 -6.63 -5.46 0.73
CA GLY A 177 -7.64 -4.58 0.18
C GLY A 177 -8.69 -5.36 -0.62
N THR A 178 -9.94 -4.87 -0.63
CA THR A 178 -11.07 -5.55 -1.31
C THR A 178 -11.01 -5.50 -2.84
N ILE A 179 -10.02 -4.83 -3.41
CA ILE A 179 -9.85 -4.66 -4.86
C ILE A 179 -9.07 -5.80 -5.50
N TRP A 180 -8.34 -6.59 -4.70
CA TRP A 180 -7.50 -7.66 -5.17
C TRP A 180 -8.28 -8.95 -5.39
N HIS A 181 -7.91 -9.71 -6.43
CA HIS A 181 -8.46 -11.04 -6.68
C HIS A 181 -7.42 -11.96 -7.32
N LYS A 182 -7.59 -13.27 -7.11
CA LYS A 182 -6.69 -14.29 -7.65
C LYS A 182 -6.57 -14.21 -9.18
N GLY A 183 -5.34 -14.33 -9.67
CA GLY A 183 -5.01 -14.30 -11.10
C GLY A 183 -5.02 -12.90 -11.73
N GLN A 184 -5.33 -11.86 -10.95
CA GLN A 184 -5.12 -10.48 -11.37
C GLN A 184 -3.65 -10.26 -11.72
N TYR A 185 -3.38 -9.43 -12.74
CA TYR A 185 -2.03 -9.14 -13.24
C TYR A 185 -1.25 -10.37 -13.74
N ALA A 186 -1.92 -11.39 -14.27
CA ALA A 186 -1.23 -12.50 -14.94
C ALA A 186 -0.56 -12.03 -16.25
N ALA A 187 0.74 -12.32 -16.38
CA ALA A 187 1.53 -12.15 -17.59
C ALA A 187 2.52 -13.31 -17.68
N THR A 188 2.72 -13.89 -18.87
CA THR A 188 3.58 -15.07 -18.99
C THR A 188 5.07 -14.70 -18.98
N LEU A 189 5.92 -15.59 -18.46
CA LEU A 189 7.38 -15.41 -18.50
C LEU A 189 7.89 -15.19 -19.94
N GLU A 190 7.27 -15.84 -20.92
CA GLU A 190 7.64 -15.72 -22.33
C GLU A 190 7.39 -14.30 -22.85
N ASP A 191 6.19 -13.76 -22.62
CA ASP A 191 5.82 -12.41 -23.05
C ASP A 191 6.71 -11.35 -22.39
N VAL A 192 6.91 -11.48 -21.07
CA VAL A 192 7.75 -10.55 -20.29
C VAL A 192 9.22 -10.66 -20.74
N SER A 193 9.72 -11.87 -20.97
CA SER A 193 11.09 -12.08 -21.45
C SER A 193 11.32 -11.47 -22.83
N ALA A 194 10.34 -11.58 -23.73
CA ALA A 194 10.39 -10.98 -25.06
C ALA A 194 10.35 -9.44 -24.98
N GLN A 195 9.43 -8.89 -24.20
CA GLN A 195 9.30 -7.45 -23.95
C GLN A 195 10.60 -6.83 -23.42
N LEU A 196 11.21 -7.49 -22.43
CA LEU A 196 12.43 -7.04 -21.76
C LEU A 196 13.72 -7.35 -22.54
N ARG A 197 13.63 -8.10 -23.66
CA ARG A 197 14.79 -8.54 -24.44
C ARG A 197 15.85 -9.21 -23.57
N VAL A 198 15.42 -10.14 -22.72
CA VAL A 198 16.30 -10.77 -21.70
C VAL A 198 17.52 -11.45 -22.33
N GLN A 199 17.38 -12.00 -23.54
CA GLN A 199 18.49 -12.63 -24.27
C GLN A 199 19.61 -11.64 -24.63
N ASP A 200 19.29 -10.36 -24.81
CA ASP A 200 20.24 -9.30 -25.15
C ASP A 200 20.83 -8.64 -23.88
N ARG A 201 20.30 -8.95 -22.69
CA ARG A 201 20.62 -8.29 -21.42
C ARG A 201 21.08 -9.30 -20.38
N PRO A 202 22.35 -9.72 -20.39
CA PRO A 202 22.85 -10.75 -19.48
C PRO A 202 22.81 -10.35 -18.00
N PHE A 203 22.73 -9.06 -17.68
CA PHE A 203 22.56 -8.54 -16.32
C PHE A 203 21.11 -8.61 -15.82
N LEU A 204 20.12 -8.87 -16.68
CA LEU A 204 18.71 -8.97 -16.32
C LEU A 204 18.34 -10.45 -16.14
N LYS A 205 17.80 -10.79 -14.97
CA LYS A 205 17.42 -12.15 -14.56
C LYS A 205 15.96 -12.17 -14.15
N LEU A 206 15.19 -13.12 -14.69
CA LEU A 206 13.82 -13.38 -14.27
C LEU A 206 13.74 -14.72 -13.55
N VAL A 207 13.05 -14.76 -12.42
CA VAL A 207 12.83 -15.97 -11.62
C VAL A 207 11.34 -16.22 -11.52
N LYS A 208 10.91 -17.33 -12.14
CA LYS A 208 9.50 -17.74 -12.15
C LYS A 208 9.14 -18.56 -10.91
N GLY A 209 8.10 -18.14 -10.22
CA GLY A 209 7.41 -18.88 -9.16
C GLY A 209 6.96 -17.98 -8.01
N TRP A 210 6.25 -18.56 -7.04
CA TRP A 210 5.82 -17.82 -5.86
C TRP A 210 7.01 -17.38 -5.00
N PHE A 211 6.90 -16.24 -4.33
CA PHE A 211 8.00 -15.68 -3.53
C PHE A 211 8.45 -16.64 -2.42
N CYS A 212 7.50 -17.23 -1.68
CA CYS A 212 7.77 -18.23 -0.66
C CYS A 212 8.54 -19.47 -1.17
N ASP A 213 8.34 -19.85 -2.43
CA ASP A 213 8.98 -21.02 -3.03
C ASP A 213 10.34 -20.69 -3.64
N THR A 214 10.50 -19.49 -4.21
CA THR A 214 11.65 -19.15 -5.06
C THR A 214 12.71 -18.32 -4.37
N LEU A 215 12.33 -17.37 -3.51
CA LEU A 215 13.29 -16.49 -2.81
C LEU A 215 14.29 -17.25 -1.90
N PRO A 216 13.92 -18.36 -1.22
CA PRO A 216 14.85 -19.09 -0.38
C PRO A 216 15.85 -19.99 -1.13
N VAL A 217 15.67 -20.23 -2.43
CA VAL A 217 16.44 -21.21 -3.21
C VAL A 217 17.15 -20.58 -4.41
N GLU A 218 18.09 -21.30 -5.01
CA GLU A 218 18.77 -20.83 -6.21
C GLU A 218 17.79 -20.73 -7.41
N PRO A 219 17.93 -19.69 -8.27
CA PRO A 219 19.02 -18.72 -8.29
C PRO A 219 18.84 -17.51 -7.34
N ALA A 220 17.66 -17.29 -6.75
CA ALA A 220 17.40 -16.11 -5.91
C ALA A 220 18.33 -16.08 -4.68
N ALA A 221 18.57 -17.23 -4.06
CA ALA A 221 19.45 -17.36 -2.90
C ALA A 221 20.88 -16.85 -3.13
N SER A 222 21.36 -16.83 -4.40
CA SER A 222 22.67 -16.29 -4.76
C SER A 222 22.79 -14.78 -4.61
N VAL A 223 21.69 -14.03 -4.56
CA VAL A 223 21.74 -12.57 -4.37
C VAL A 223 22.10 -12.27 -2.92
N ARG A 224 23.21 -11.54 -2.72
CA ARG A 224 23.78 -11.31 -1.37
C ARG A 224 23.67 -9.87 -0.88
N LYS A 225 23.77 -8.90 -1.79
CA LYS A 225 23.71 -7.46 -1.50
C LYS A 225 22.66 -6.83 -2.40
N ILE A 226 21.72 -6.11 -1.83
CA ILE A 226 20.65 -5.41 -2.55
C ILE A 226 20.71 -3.94 -2.16
N ALA A 227 20.91 -3.09 -3.16
CA ALA A 227 21.01 -1.64 -2.99
C ALA A 227 19.72 -0.91 -3.39
N TYR A 228 18.88 -1.54 -4.22
CA TYR A 228 17.56 -1.04 -4.58
C TYR A 228 16.57 -2.21 -4.62
N ALA A 229 15.46 -2.09 -3.89
CA ALA A 229 14.40 -3.07 -3.88
C ALA A 229 13.03 -2.40 -4.08
N ARG A 230 12.26 -2.86 -5.06
CA ARG A 230 10.84 -2.52 -5.22
C ARG A 230 9.98 -3.72 -4.89
N ILE A 231 9.09 -3.57 -3.92
CA ILE A 231 8.05 -4.54 -3.57
C ILE A 231 6.77 -4.07 -4.25
N ASP A 232 6.26 -4.90 -5.15
CA ASP A 232 5.07 -4.66 -6.00
C ASP A 232 4.26 -5.96 -6.07
N GLY A 233 3.99 -6.52 -4.88
CA GLY A 233 3.35 -7.83 -4.73
C GLY A 233 1.88 -7.74 -4.33
N ASP A 234 1.35 -6.53 -4.21
CA ASP A 234 0.03 -6.05 -3.78
C ASP A 234 -0.46 -6.50 -2.38
N LEU A 235 -0.20 -7.77 -2.04
CA LEU A 235 -0.76 -8.49 -0.90
C LEU A 235 0.18 -8.49 0.30
N TYR A 236 -0.42 -8.53 1.49
CA TYR A 236 0.28 -8.65 2.75
C TYR A 236 1.25 -9.84 2.77
N SER A 237 0.79 -11.03 2.36
CA SER A 237 1.62 -12.25 2.38
C SER A 237 2.82 -12.14 1.43
N SER A 238 2.59 -11.64 0.21
CA SER A 238 3.64 -11.35 -0.76
C SER A 238 4.69 -10.40 -0.19
N CYS A 239 4.25 -9.30 0.42
CA CYS A 239 5.13 -8.30 1.02
C CYS A 239 5.94 -8.89 2.20
N VAL A 240 5.33 -9.74 3.03
CA VAL A 240 6.02 -10.46 4.12
C VAL A 240 7.15 -11.34 3.58
N ASP A 241 6.90 -12.12 2.53
CA ASP A 241 7.93 -12.96 1.90
C ASP A 241 9.10 -12.12 1.36
N CYS A 242 8.79 -11.01 0.68
CA CYS A 242 9.78 -10.08 0.15
C CYS A 242 10.64 -9.47 1.26
N LEU A 243 10.01 -8.95 2.32
CA LEU A 243 10.71 -8.34 3.45
C LEU A 243 11.57 -9.36 4.21
N ALA A 244 11.09 -10.60 4.38
CA ALA A 244 11.86 -11.68 4.99
C ALA A 244 13.12 -11.99 4.18
N TYR A 245 13.01 -12.03 2.85
CA TYR A 245 14.16 -12.24 1.95
C TYR A 245 15.15 -11.06 1.99
N LEU A 246 14.64 -9.83 2.00
CA LEU A 246 15.43 -8.59 2.00
C LEU A 246 16.19 -8.36 3.32
N LYS A 247 15.68 -8.85 4.45
CA LYS A 247 16.24 -8.65 5.80
C LYS A 247 17.75 -8.80 5.88
N ASP A 248 18.31 -9.85 5.29
CA ASP A 248 19.74 -10.12 5.40
C ASP A 248 20.55 -9.60 4.20
N ARG A 249 19.88 -9.00 3.21
CA ARG A 249 20.45 -8.63 1.90
C ARG A 249 20.49 -7.13 1.64
N LEU A 250 19.62 -6.35 2.28
CA LEU A 250 19.64 -4.89 2.17
C LEU A 250 20.96 -4.34 2.73
N VAL A 251 21.68 -3.58 1.91
CA VAL A 251 22.89 -2.88 2.34
C VAL A 251 22.53 -1.58 3.09
N ASP A 252 23.48 -1.07 3.88
CA ASP A 252 23.32 0.26 4.46
C ASP A 252 23.26 1.31 3.35
N GLY A 253 22.30 2.23 3.43
CA GLY A 253 22.00 3.23 2.41
C GLY A 253 21.10 2.74 1.26
N ALA A 254 20.66 1.48 1.26
CA ALA A 254 19.79 0.93 0.22
C ALA A 254 18.44 1.68 0.10
N ILE A 255 17.86 1.67 -1.10
CA ILE A 255 16.52 2.19 -1.37
C ILE A 255 15.53 1.03 -1.28
N LEU A 256 14.47 1.24 -0.50
CA LEU A 256 13.33 0.32 -0.39
C LEU A 256 12.07 1.05 -0.86
N VAL A 257 11.37 0.45 -1.80
CA VAL A 257 10.16 0.99 -2.42
C VAL A 257 9.00 0.02 -2.21
N PHE A 258 7.87 0.55 -1.81
CA PHE A 258 6.57 -0.14 -1.75
C PHE A 258 5.70 0.44 -2.85
N ASP A 259 5.09 -0.39 -3.70
CA ASP A 259 4.20 0.04 -4.79
C ASP A 259 2.83 0.41 -4.20
N ASP A 260 2.18 -0.54 -3.55
CA ASP A 260 0.82 -0.36 -3.03
C ASP A 260 0.81 0.02 -1.56
N TRP A 261 1.03 1.31 -1.24
CA TRP A 261 0.88 1.75 0.13
C TRP A 261 -0.59 2.06 0.50
N GLN A 262 -1.20 1.22 1.35
CA GLN A 262 -2.65 1.22 1.62
C GLN A 262 -3.13 2.31 2.60
N PHE A 263 -2.24 3.14 3.16
CA PHE A 263 -2.59 4.16 4.17
C PHE A 263 -3.34 3.61 5.39
N SER A 264 -3.13 2.33 5.70
CA SER A 264 -3.82 1.63 6.78
C SER A 264 -2.84 0.70 7.49
N ILE A 265 -2.65 0.90 8.79
CA ILE A 265 -1.71 0.08 9.58
C ILE A 265 -2.08 -1.41 9.67
N ASN A 266 -3.29 -1.78 9.21
CA ASN A 266 -3.84 -3.11 9.34
C ASN A 266 -4.05 -3.82 7.99
N HIS A 267 -3.59 -3.25 6.87
CA HIS A 267 -3.74 -3.88 5.57
C HIS A 267 -2.46 -3.88 4.72
N GLY A 268 -2.35 -4.91 3.88
CA GLY A 268 -1.39 -5.08 2.80
C GLY A 268 0.06 -4.82 3.20
N GLU A 269 0.76 -4.10 2.34
CA GLU A 269 2.17 -3.76 2.50
C GLU A 269 2.42 -2.89 3.73
N THR A 270 1.49 -1.99 4.06
CA THR A 270 1.61 -1.14 5.26
C THR A 270 1.65 -1.99 6.54
N LEU A 271 0.78 -3.00 6.63
CA LEU A 271 0.77 -3.95 7.75
C LEU A 271 2.05 -4.79 7.78
N ALA A 272 2.46 -5.35 6.64
CA ALA A 272 3.66 -6.16 6.53
C ALA A 272 4.92 -5.37 6.96
N PHE A 273 5.06 -4.13 6.49
CA PHE A 273 6.16 -3.25 6.87
C PHE A 273 6.12 -2.89 8.37
N ARG A 274 4.94 -2.57 8.92
CA ARG A 274 4.79 -2.29 10.35
C ARG A 274 5.30 -3.44 11.21
N GLU A 275 4.90 -4.68 10.88
CA GLU A 275 5.34 -5.88 11.59
C GLU A 275 6.84 -6.13 11.40
N PHE A 276 7.34 -5.95 10.18
CA PHE A 276 8.77 -6.07 9.88
C PHE A 276 9.62 -5.07 10.66
N GLN A 277 9.23 -3.80 10.70
CA GLN A 277 9.94 -2.76 11.44
C GLN A 277 9.97 -3.07 12.94
N ALA A 278 8.84 -3.49 13.52
CA ALA A 278 8.76 -3.86 14.93
C ALA A 278 9.66 -5.06 15.27
N ALA A 279 9.75 -6.04 14.37
CA ALA A 279 10.58 -7.24 14.56
C ALA A 279 12.08 -7.01 14.27
N ASN A 280 12.45 -5.90 13.62
CA ASN A 280 13.82 -5.65 13.16
C ASN A 280 14.35 -4.27 13.58
N PRO A 281 14.57 -4.03 14.88
CA PRO A 281 15.01 -2.72 15.41
C PRO A 281 16.43 -2.30 14.98
N GLN A 282 17.18 -3.22 14.37
CA GLN A 282 18.48 -2.92 13.74
C GLN A 282 18.35 -2.04 12.50
N PHE A 283 17.16 -1.89 11.92
CA PHE A 283 16.93 -0.97 10.80
C PHE A 283 16.38 0.36 11.28
N ARG A 284 16.87 1.44 10.66
CA ARG A 284 16.21 2.75 10.66
C ARG A 284 15.82 3.06 9.21
N PHE A 285 14.59 3.51 9.03
CA PHE A 285 14.06 3.91 7.72
C PHE A 285 13.93 5.43 7.67
N GLU A 286 14.49 6.03 6.63
CA GLU A 286 14.37 7.46 6.33
C GLU A 286 13.38 7.63 5.19
N PHE A 287 12.38 8.48 5.38
CA PHE A 287 11.43 8.82 4.33
C PHE A 287 12.11 9.68 3.26
N LEU A 288 12.06 9.21 2.00
CA LEU A 288 12.59 9.95 0.86
C LEU A 288 11.47 10.65 0.08
N GLY A 289 10.33 9.98 -0.05
CA GLY A 289 9.20 10.52 -0.79
C GLY A 289 8.07 9.53 -0.90
N MET A 290 6.93 10.03 -1.34
CA MET A 290 5.81 9.21 -1.76
C MET A 290 5.14 9.89 -2.94
N ASN A 291 4.87 9.13 -4.00
CA ASN A 291 4.18 9.68 -5.16
C ASN A 291 2.64 9.58 -4.98
N MET A 292 1.93 10.05 -5.98
CA MET A 292 0.47 10.02 -6.01
C MET A 292 -0.14 8.72 -6.52
N TRP A 293 0.68 7.68 -6.70
CA TRP A 293 0.25 6.28 -6.79
C TRP A 293 0.53 5.49 -5.51
N ALA A 294 0.95 6.18 -4.44
CA ALA A 294 1.20 5.62 -3.12
C ALA A 294 2.50 4.83 -3.10
N HIS A 295 3.33 4.99 -4.12
CA HIS A 295 4.64 4.37 -4.13
C HIS A 295 5.49 5.08 -3.08
N LEU A 296 5.81 4.38 -2.01
CA LEU A 296 6.54 4.90 -0.86
C LEU A 296 8.03 4.58 -1.01
N TYR A 297 8.86 5.61 -1.01
CA TYR A 297 10.31 5.50 -1.12
C TYR A 297 10.98 5.75 0.22
N LEU A 298 11.77 4.77 0.67
CA LEU A 298 12.53 4.81 1.92
C LEU A 298 14.01 4.57 1.66
N ARG A 299 14.87 5.19 2.48
CA ARG A 299 16.27 4.81 2.62
C ARG A 299 16.46 3.96 3.87
N VAL A 300 17.16 2.84 3.70
CA VAL A 300 17.46 1.89 4.76
C VAL A 300 18.80 2.24 5.39
N HIS A 301 18.84 2.32 6.72
CA HIS A 301 20.06 2.47 7.50
C HIS A 301 20.19 1.29 8.46
N ARG A 302 21.34 0.60 8.46
CA ARG A 302 21.65 -0.49 9.39
C ARG A 302 22.40 0.08 10.60
N ARG A 303 21.84 -0.15 11.79
CA ARG A 303 22.44 0.24 13.08
C ARG A 303 23.37 -0.84 13.61
#